data_AF-A0A3D1PIU6-F1
#
_entry.id   AF-A0A3D1PIU6-F1
#
_cell.length_a   1.000
_cell.length_b   1.000
_cell.length_c   1.000
_cell.angle_alpha   90.00
_cell.angle_beta   90.00
_cell.angle_gamma   90.00
#
_symmetry.space_group_name_H-M   'P 1'
#
loop_
_entity.id
_entity.type
_entity.pdbx_description
1 polymer ?
#
loop_
_entity_poly.entity_id
_entity_poly.type
_entity_poly.pdbx_seq_one_letter_code
_entity_poly.pdbx_strand_id
1 'polypeptide(L)'
;MDRMKTFLKYIIWFVLFFFFSNFIINVGLNSSYKNIERRDSIEQVQIKQAQATLVNGRIKGTIKNSDKDYLTGKYLKIDLYSKRNVLVGKKYIDITTTQNNTTQDFSMYFELKDVTSYEVSIVDHKEEGEIELIPKEMTKPEIIVLTAITLLIFW
;
A
#
# COMPACT_ATOMS: atom_id res chain seq x y z
N MET A 1 30.93 32.47 -25.37
CA MET A 1 30.36 31.19 -25.84
C MET A 1 30.82 30.00 -25.02
N ASP A 2 32.10 29.92 -24.63
CA ASP A 2 32.63 28.73 -23.94
C ASP A 2 32.00 28.50 -22.56
N ARG A 3 31.87 29.56 -21.76
CA ARG A 3 31.15 29.52 -20.46
C ARG A 3 29.70 29.05 -20.58
N MET A 4 28.99 29.43 -21.65
CA MET A 4 27.59 29.04 -21.87
C MET A 4 27.46 27.54 -22.18
N LYS A 5 28.42 26.96 -22.90
CA LYS A 5 28.52 25.51 -23.11
C LYS A 5 28.85 24.79 -21.81
N THR A 6 29.70 25.37 -20.97
CA THR A 6 29.99 24.85 -19.62
C THR A 6 28.74 24.82 -18.74
N PHE A 7 27.96 25.91 -18.73
CA PHE A 7 26.68 25.97 -18.00
C PHE A 7 25.67 24.94 -18.52
N LEU A 8 25.53 24.80 -19.85
CA LEU A 8 24.65 23.79 -20.44
C LEU A 8 25.06 22.37 -20.02
N LYS A 9 26.36 22.07 -19.99
CA LYS A 9 26.89 20.79 -19.51
C LYS A 9 26.50 20.52 -18.07
N TYR A 10 26.57 21.52 -17.18
CA TYR A 10 26.14 21.35 -15.78
C TYR A 10 24.63 21.13 -15.66
N ILE A 11 23.81 21.81 -16.46
CA ILE A 11 22.35 21.59 -16.50
C ILE A 11 22.05 20.14 -16.94
N ILE A 12 22.72 19.64 -17.97
CA ILE A 12 22.55 18.26 -18.44
C ILE A 12 22.94 17.26 -17.34
N TRP A 13 24.07 17.47 -16.67
CA TRP A 13 24.49 16.62 -15.55
C TRP A 13 23.49 16.65 -14.39
N PHE A 14 22.93 17.80 -14.07
CA PHE A 14 21.91 17.94 -13.03
C PHE A 14 20.64 17.16 -13.38
N VAL A 15 20.14 17.31 -14.62
CA VAL A 15 18.98 16.57 -15.10
C VAL A 15 19.24 15.06 -15.08
N LEU A 16 20.40 14.62 -15.56
CA LEU A 16 20.77 13.21 -15.55
C LEU A 16 20.87 12.66 -14.11
N PHE A 17 21.50 13.40 -13.20
CA PHE A 17 21.59 13.03 -11.80
C PHE A 17 20.21 12.98 -11.13
N PHE A 18 19.30 13.89 -11.47
CA PHE A 18 17.93 13.87 -10.98
C PHE A 18 17.20 12.58 -11.39
N PHE A 19 17.23 12.21 -12.67
CA PHE A 19 16.61 10.96 -13.12
C PHE A 19 17.28 9.72 -12.52
N PHE A 20 18.60 9.71 -12.45
CA PHE A 20 19.37 8.61 -11.87
C PHE A 20 19.07 8.42 -10.38
N SER A 21 19.03 9.51 -9.60
CA SER A 21 18.71 9.46 -8.17
C SER A 21 17.29 8.95 -7.94
N ASN A 22 16.31 9.46 -8.70
CA ASN A 22 14.94 8.98 -8.64
C ASN A 22 14.83 7.48 -8.97
N PHE A 23 15.59 7.00 -9.95
CA PHE A 23 15.65 5.59 -10.31
C PHE A 23 16.20 4.74 -9.15
N ILE A 24 17.35 5.11 -8.58
CA ILE A 24 17.95 4.37 -7.46
C ILE A 24 17.04 4.37 -6.24
N ILE A 25 16.45 5.50 -5.88
CA ILE A 25 15.52 5.59 -4.73
C ILE A 25 14.36 4.63 -4.92
N ASN A 26 13.75 4.63 -6.11
CA ASN A 26 12.64 3.75 -6.43
C ASN A 26 13.03 2.26 -6.34
N VAL A 27 14.20 1.89 -6.88
CA VAL A 27 14.73 0.53 -6.80
C VAL A 27 15.03 0.14 -5.35
N GLY A 28 15.69 1.00 -4.57
CA GLY A 28 16.06 0.72 -3.18
C GLY A 28 14.83 0.54 -2.27
N LEU A 29 13.82 1.40 -2.42
CA LEU A 29 12.57 1.27 -1.68
C LEU A 29 11.83 -0.03 -2.05
N ASN A 30 11.64 -0.30 -3.34
CA ASN A 30 10.94 -1.53 -3.77
C ASN A 30 11.71 -2.81 -3.47
N SER A 31 13.04 -2.81 -3.51
CA SER A 31 13.87 -3.97 -3.17
C SER A 31 13.80 -4.34 -1.69
N SER A 32 13.41 -3.41 -0.82
CA SER A 32 13.30 -3.67 0.61
C SER A 32 12.01 -4.43 0.96
N TYR A 33 11.01 -4.37 0.08
CA TYR A 33 9.74 -5.10 0.25
C TYR A 33 9.94 -6.58 -0.06
N LYS A 34 9.62 -7.42 0.92
CA LYS A 34 9.62 -8.88 0.80
C LYS A 34 8.20 -9.40 0.92
N ASN A 35 7.90 -10.47 0.18
CA ASN A 35 6.60 -11.12 0.29
C ASN A 35 6.41 -11.66 1.72
N ILE A 36 5.22 -11.47 2.27
CA ILE A 36 4.82 -12.00 3.57
C ILE A 36 3.87 -13.18 3.38
N GLU A 37 3.90 -14.12 4.31
CA GLU A 37 3.17 -15.39 4.21
C GLU A 37 1.68 -15.22 4.59
N ARG A 38 0.79 -15.82 3.80
CA ARG A 38 -0.63 -15.93 4.13
C ARG A 38 -0.87 -17.19 4.97
N ARG A 39 -1.54 -17.04 6.10
CA ARG A 39 -1.85 -18.16 7.02
C ARG A 39 -3.21 -18.80 6.78
N ASP A 40 -4.16 -18.06 6.22
CA ASP A 40 -5.51 -18.54 5.95
C ASP A 40 -5.65 -19.13 4.53
N SER A 41 -6.81 -19.73 4.25
CA SER A 41 -7.17 -20.29 2.93
C SER A 41 -8.57 -19.86 2.49
N ILE A 42 -8.99 -18.63 2.81
CA ILE A 42 -10.32 -18.12 2.43
C ILE A 42 -10.39 -17.85 0.92
N GLU A 43 -11.25 -18.58 0.22
CA GLU A 43 -11.42 -18.51 -1.24
C GLU A 43 -12.08 -17.19 -1.70
N GLN A 44 -12.94 -16.59 -0.87
CA GLN A 44 -13.60 -15.33 -1.18
C GLN A 44 -12.62 -14.14 -1.28
N VAL A 45 -11.38 -14.29 -0.82
CA VAL A 45 -10.39 -13.22 -0.79
C VAL A 45 -9.16 -13.61 -1.60
N GLN A 46 -8.95 -12.90 -2.71
CA GLN A 46 -7.78 -13.06 -3.56
C GLN A 46 -6.76 -11.97 -3.24
N ILE A 47 -5.60 -12.36 -2.74
CA ILE A 47 -4.50 -11.42 -2.47
C ILE A 47 -3.62 -11.30 -3.71
N LYS A 48 -3.53 -10.08 -4.26
CA LYS A 48 -2.71 -9.75 -5.43
C LYS A 48 -1.28 -9.40 -5.04
N GLN A 49 -1.10 -8.76 -3.89
CA GLN A 49 0.19 -8.33 -3.38
C GLN A 49 0.16 -8.30 -1.85
N ALA A 50 1.11 -8.94 -1.18
CA ALA A 50 1.30 -8.80 0.25
C ALA A 50 2.80 -8.75 0.53
N GLN A 51 3.29 -7.58 0.94
CA GLN A 51 4.70 -7.34 1.13
C GLN A 51 4.97 -6.46 2.34
N ALA A 52 6.08 -6.70 3.04
CA ALA A 52 6.56 -5.87 4.13
C ALA A 52 8.07 -5.63 4.02
N THR A 53 8.49 -4.47 4.51
CA THR A 53 9.88 -4.14 4.85
C THR A 53 10.11 -4.40 6.34
N LEU A 54 11.21 -3.89 6.90
CA LEU A 54 11.46 -3.95 8.34
C LEU A 54 10.42 -3.19 9.17
N VAL A 55 9.84 -2.12 8.62
CA VAL A 55 8.98 -1.18 9.38
C VAL A 55 7.67 -0.82 8.68
N ASN A 56 7.51 -1.14 7.40
CA ASN A 56 6.34 -0.78 6.60
C ASN A 56 5.79 -2.00 5.88
N GLY A 57 4.54 -1.94 5.42
CA GLY A 57 4.01 -2.97 4.54
C GLY A 57 2.77 -2.53 3.77
N ARG A 58 2.43 -3.36 2.79
CA ARG A 58 1.30 -3.15 1.88
C ARG A 58 0.63 -4.47 1.54
N ILE A 59 -0.70 -4.51 1.63
CA ILE A 59 -1.52 -5.63 1.17
C ILE A 59 -2.57 -5.10 0.22
N LYS A 60 -2.70 -5.74 -0.94
CA LYS A 60 -3.69 -5.45 -1.97
C LYS A 60 -4.36 -6.74 -2.36
N GLY A 61 -5.67 -6.70 -2.47
CA GLY A 61 -6.46 -7.86 -2.84
C GLY A 61 -7.82 -7.47 -3.36
N THR A 62 -8.59 -8.51 -3.67
CA THR A 62 -9.94 -8.41 -4.17
C THR A 62 -10.81 -9.35 -3.34
N ILE A 63 -11.92 -8.82 -2.85
CA ILE A 63 -12.97 -9.58 -2.18
C ILE A 63 -14.00 -9.94 -3.24
N LYS A 64 -14.40 -11.21 -3.31
CA LYS A 64 -15.44 -11.70 -4.22
C LYS A 64 -16.66 -12.12 -3.41
N ASN A 65 -17.78 -11.48 -3.67
CA ASN A 65 -19.06 -11.86 -3.08
C ASN A 65 -19.68 -13.05 -3.84
N SER A 66 -20.25 -14.03 -3.15
CA SER A 66 -20.85 -15.22 -3.74
C SER A 66 -22.21 -15.52 -3.11
N ASP A 67 -23.13 -16.09 -3.91
CA ASP A 67 -24.49 -16.47 -3.51
C ASP A 67 -24.59 -17.33 -2.24
N LYS A 68 -23.57 -18.14 -1.95
CA LYS A 68 -23.59 -19.07 -0.83
C LYS A 68 -23.30 -18.39 0.52
N ASP A 69 -22.57 -17.28 0.51
CA ASP A 69 -22.15 -16.55 1.71
C ASP A 69 -22.16 -15.04 1.41
N TYR A 70 -23.31 -14.40 1.58
CA TYR A 70 -23.43 -12.95 1.41
C TYR A 70 -22.51 -12.22 2.40
N LEU A 71 -21.53 -11.50 1.85
CA LEU A 71 -20.54 -10.74 2.62
C LEU A 71 -20.99 -9.29 2.93
N THR A 72 -22.17 -8.90 2.46
CA THR A 72 -22.72 -7.56 2.61
C THR A 72 -22.84 -7.18 4.08
N GLY A 73 -22.23 -6.06 4.47
CA GLY A 73 -22.29 -5.55 5.85
C GLY A 73 -21.33 -6.22 6.83
N LYS A 74 -20.55 -7.21 6.38
CA LYS A 74 -19.43 -7.79 7.14
C LYS A 74 -18.16 -6.98 6.93
N TYR A 75 -17.13 -7.35 7.67
CA TYR A 75 -15.81 -6.75 7.61
C TYR A 75 -14.77 -7.80 7.23
N LEU A 76 -13.82 -7.41 6.39
CA LEU A 76 -12.60 -8.16 6.17
C LEU A 76 -11.60 -7.78 7.26
N LYS A 77 -11.32 -8.71 8.18
CA LYS A 77 -10.30 -8.56 9.21
C LYS A 77 -8.96 -9.10 8.69
N ILE A 78 -7.91 -8.30 8.86
CA ILE A 78 -6.54 -8.65 8.48
C ILE A 78 -5.67 -8.53 9.72
N ASP A 79 -5.20 -9.67 10.21
CA ASP A 79 -4.30 -9.79 11.35
C ASP A 79 -2.86 -9.91 10.86
N LEU A 80 -1.95 -9.14 11.44
CA LEU A 80 -0.54 -9.06 11.05
C LEU A 80 0.31 -9.65 12.16
N TYR A 81 1.24 -10.53 11.78
CA TYR A 81 2.06 -11.27 12.72
C TYR A 81 3.55 -11.06 12.46
N SER A 82 4.30 -10.98 13.56
CA SER A 82 5.76 -10.97 13.52
C SER A 82 6.35 -12.36 13.26
N LYS A 83 7.67 -12.41 13.04
CA LYS A 83 8.44 -13.66 12.90
C LYS A 83 8.27 -14.62 14.08
N ARG A 84 7.92 -14.11 15.26
CA ARG A 84 7.69 -14.90 16.49
C ARG A 84 6.23 -15.34 16.64
N ASN A 85 5.41 -15.21 15.60
CA ASN A 85 3.98 -15.51 15.61
C ASN A 85 3.16 -14.67 16.61
N VAL A 86 3.65 -13.49 16.97
CA VAL A 86 2.92 -12.54 17.83
C VAL A 86 2.10 -11.60 16.96
N LEU A 87 0.83 -11.39 17.30
CA LEU A 87 -0.04 -10.40 16.68
C LEU A 87 0.52 -9.00 16.96
N VAL A 88 0.87 -8.26 15.91
CA VAL A 88 1.44 -6.90 16.00
C VAL A 88 0.48 -5.82 15.54
N GLY A 89 -0.59 -6.20 14.85
CA GLY A 89 -1.64 -5.28 14.43
C GLY A 89 -2.81 -6.02 13.80
N LYS A 90 -3.98 -5.39 13.84
CA LYS A 90 -5.21 -5.85 13.19
C LYS A 90 -5.86 -4.70 12.45
N LYS A 91 -6.51 -4.97 11.32
CA LYS A 91 -7.29 -3.97 10.60
C LYS A 91 -8.58 -4.55 10.02
N TYR A 92 -9.61 -3.73 9.95
CA TYR A 92 -10.89 -4.08 9.34
C TYR A 92 -11.11 -3.21 8.09
N ILE A 93 -11.59 -3.86 7.03
CA ILE A 93 -11.99 -3.22 5.78
C ILE A 93 -13.47 -3.51 5.56
N ASP A 94 -14.25 -2.45 5.37
CA ASP A 94 -15.70 -2.56 5.18
C ASP A 94 -16.01 -3.24 3.85
N ILE A 95 -16.85 -4.27 3.87
CA ILE A 95 -17.31 -4.96 2.66
C ILE A 95 -18.61 -4.30 2.21
N THR A 96 -18.52 -3.50 1.15
CA THR A 96 -19.64 -2.70 0.61
C THR A 96 -20.32 -3.36 -0.59
N THR A 97 -19.80 -4.49 -1.07
CA THR A 97 -20.42 -5.26 -2.16
C THR A 97 -21.80 -5.75 -1.74
N THR A 98 -22.84 -5.26 -2.40
CA THR A 98 -24.24 -5.63 -2.11
C THR A 98 -24.81 -6.68 -3.07
N GLN A 99 -24.22 -6.82 -4.25
CA GLN A 99 -24.73 -7.69 -5.32
C GLN A 99 -23.88 -8.96 -5.47
N ASN A 100 -24.53 -10.07 -5.81
CA ASN A 100 -23.87 -11.34 -6.08
C ASN A 100 -22.85 -11.22 -7.23
N ASN A 101 -21.73 -11.94 -7.10
CA ASN A 101 -20.66 -12.05 -8.07
C ASN A 101 -19.98 -10.69 -8.39
N THR A 102 -20.16 -9.70 -7.52
CA THR A 102 -19.39 -8.46 -7.56
C THR A 102 -18.09 -8.60 -6.81
N THR A 103 -17.12 -7.78 -7.21
CA THR A 103 -15.80 -7.75 -6.59
C THR A 103 -15.52 -6.36 -6.02
N GLN A 104 -14.80 -6.33 -4.90
CA GLN A 104 -14.31 -5.10 -4.29
C GLN A 104 -12.81 -5.20 -4.11
N ASP A 105 -12.09 -4.30 -4.76
CA ASP A 105 -10.66 -4.15 -4.56
C ASP A 105 -10.40 -3.39 -3.25
N PHE A 106 -9.36 -3.82 -2.54
CA PHE A 106 -8.87 -3.13 -1.36
C PHE A 106 -7.36 -2.95 -1.40
N SER A 107 -6.89 -1.96 -0.67
CA SER A 107 -5.47 -1.69 -0.47
C SER A 107 -5.27 -1.16 0.94
N MET A 108 -4.37 -1.78 1.69
CA MET A 108 -3.93 -1.33 3.00
C MET A 108 -2.43 -1.07 2.98
N TYR A 109 -2.03 0.01 3.64
CA TYR A 109 -0.64 0.38 3.90
C TYR A 109 -0.49 0.56 5.41
N PHE A 110 0.57 0.01 5.98
CA PHE A 110 0.79 0.01 7.43
C PHE A 110 2.26 0.29 7.78
N GLU A 111 2.49 0.89 8.95
CA GLU A 111 3.80 1.06 9.57
C GLU A 111 3.86 0.15 10.81
N LEU A 112 4.39 -1.05 10.64
CA LEU A 112 4.58 -2.04 11.70
C LEU A 112 5.91 -2.74 11.52
N LYS A 113 6.59 -2.99 12.64
CA LYS A 113 7.90 -3.62 12.64
C LYS A 113 7.81 -5.13 12.48
N ASP A 114 8.75 -5.69 11.71
CA ASP A 114 9.02 -7.12 11.61
C ASP A 114 7.82 -8.00 11.22
N VAL A 115 6.87 -7.47 10.42
CA VAL A 115 5.73 -8.25 9.91
C VAL A 115 6.22 -9.27 8.89
N THR A 116 5.96 -10.55 9.14
CA THR A 116 6.38 -11.66 8.27
C THR A 116 5.21 -12.43 7.66
N SER A 117 4.03 -12.31 8.25
CA SER A 117 2.86 -13.07 7.84
C SER A 117 1.58 -12.39 8.25
N TYR A 118 0.49 -12.76 7.60
CA TYR A 118 -0.83 -12.21 7.83
C TYR A 118 -1.90 -13.29 7.72
N GLU A 119 -3.04 -13.02 8.33
CA GLU A 119 -4.22 -13.86 8.28
C GLU A 119 -5.43 -13.00 7.93
N VAL A 120 -6.26 -13.53 7.04
CA VAL A 120 -7.49 -12.88 6.63
C VAL A 120 -8.66 -13.65 7.21
N SER A 121 -9.64 -12.92 7.76
CA SER A 121 -10.92 -13.47 8.21
C SER A 121 -12.07 -12.53 7.86
N ILE A 122 -13.29 -13.07 7.86
CA ILE A 122 -14.51 -12.29 7.64
C ILE A 122 -15.32 -12.33 8.93
N VAL A 123 -15.69 -11.15 9.42
CA VAL A 123 -16.30 -10.98 10.74
C VAL A 123 -17.50 -10.04 10.68
N ASP A 124 -18.47 -10.26 11.57
CA ASP A 124 -19.70 -9.46 11.61
C ASP A 124 -19.54 -8.11 12.32
N HIS A 125 -18.55 -7.99 13.21
CA HIS A 125 -18.31 -6.78 13.99
C HIS A 125 -16.82 -6.48 14.11
N LYS A 126 -16.50 -5.20 14.31
CA LYS A 126 -15.14 -4.73 14.60
C LYS A 126 -14.85 -4.94 16.08
N GLU A 127 -13.67 -5.48 16.39
CA GLU A 127 -13.15 -5.47 17.75
C GLU A 127 -12.28 -4.23 17.97
N GLU A 128 -12.08 -3.85 19.23
CA GLU A 128 -11.15 -2.79 19.60
C GLU A 128 -9.67 -3.15 19.28
N GLY A 129 -8.86 -2.10 19.12
CA GLY A 129 -7.42 -2.21 18.89
C GLY A 129 -6.97 -2.22 17.42
N GLU A 130 -7.67 -1.50 16.54
CA GLU A 130 -7.25 -1.35 15.14
C GLU A 130 -6.00 -0.48 14.99
N ILE A 131 -5.15 -0.85 14.04
CA ILE A 131 -4.09 0.05 13.59
C ILE A 131 -4.66 1.19 12.72
N GLU A 132 -4.07 2.36 12.83
CA GLU A 132 -4.32 3.46 11.90
C GLU A 132 -3.68 3.13 10.54
N LEU A 133 -4.45 3.34 9.47
CA LEU A 133 -3.92 3.20 8.12
C LEU A 133 -3.19 4.47 7.73
N ILE A 134 -2.06 4.29 7.06
CA ILE A 134 -1.46 5.39 6.33
C ILE A 134 -2.38 5.66 5.13
N PRO A 135 -2.79 6.93 4.89
CA PRO A 135 -3.51 7.27 3.68
C PRO A 135 -2.72 6.79 2.47
N LYS A 136 -3.44 6.28 1.46
CA LYS A 136 -2.87 5.81 0.20
C LYS A 136 -1.86 6.85 -0.30
N GLU A 137 -0.62 6.42 -0.57
CA GLU A 137 0.37 7.33 -1.16
C GLU A 137 -0.21 7.96 -2.43
N MET A 138 -0.24 9.29 -2.47
CA MET A 138 -0.69 10.03 -3.65
C MET A 138 0.18 9.63 -4.84
N THR A 139 -0.44 9.48 -5.99
CA THR A 139 0.28 9.22 -7.23
C THR A 139 1.16 10.42 -7.59
N LYS A 140 2.28 10.18 -8.29
CA LYS A 140 3.18 11.27 -8.73
C LYS A 140 2.45 12.43 -9.44
N PRO A 141 1.45 12.18 -10.30
CA PRO A 141 0.64 13.26 -10.90
C PRO A 141 -0.11 14.09 -9.85
N GLU A 142 -0.73 13.46 -8.85
CA GLU A 142 -1.43 14.14 -7.76
C GLU A 142 -0.48 15.02 -6.94
N ILE A 143 0.74 14.54 -6.67
CA ILE A 143 1.78 15.32 -5.98
C ILE A 143 2.18 16.54 -6.81
N ILE A 144 2.41 16.38 -8.11
CA ILE A 144 2.78 17.49 -9.01
C ILE A 144 1.66 18.53 -9.05
N VAL A 145 0.40 18.11 -9.19
CA VAL A 145 -0.75 19.03 -9.21
C VAL A 145 -0.89 19.76 -7.87
N LEU A 146 -0.78 19.06 -6.74
CA LEU A 146 -0.84 19.68 -5.42
C LEU A 146 0.31 20.68 -5.21
N THR A 147 1.50 20.34 -5.68
CA THR A 147 2.68 21.23 -5.62
C THR A 147 2.47 22.46 -6.49
N ALA A 148 1.91 22.31 -7.68
CA ALA A 148 1.57 23.45 -8.54
C ALA A 148 0.49 24.35 -7.91
N ILE A 149 -0.58 23.77 -7.33
CA ILE A 149 -1.64 24.52 -6.65
C ILE A 149 -1.08 25.27 -5.43
N THR A 150 -0.28 24.62 -4.60
CA THR A 150 0.33 25.27 -3.42
C THR A 150 1.26 26.42 -3.83
N LEU A 151 2.08 26.25 -4.87
CA LEU A 151 2.90 27.34 -5.41
C LEU A 151 2.07 28.50 -5.97
N LEU A 152 0.88 28.23 -6.52
CA LEU A 152 -0.04 29.27 -7.01
C LEU A 152 -0.78 30.01 -5.89
N ILE A 153 -1.00 29.38 -4.74
CA ILE A 153 -1.68 29.98 -3.58
C ILE A 153 -0.71 30.80 -2.72
N PHE A 154 0.54 30.35 -2.63
CA PHE A 154 1.59 31.00 -1.83
C PHE A 154 2.49 31.95 -2.64
N TRP A 155 2.11 32.29 -3.88
CA TRP A 155 2.71 33.35 -4.68
C TRP A 155 1.77 34.55 -4.78
#